data_AF-A0A2T3ZR46-F1
#
_entry.id   AF-A0A2T3ZR46-F1
#
_cell.length_a   1.000
_cell.length_b   1.000
_cell.length_c   1.000
_cell.angle_alpha   90.00
_cell.angle_beta   90.00
_cell.angle_gamma   90.00
#
_symmetry.space_group_name_H-M   'P 1'
#
loop_
_entity.id
_entity.type
_entity.pdbx_description
1 polymer ?
#
loop_
_entity_poly.entity_id
_entity_poly.type
_entity_poly.pdbx_seq_one_letter_code
_entity_poly.pdbx_strand_id
1 'polypeptide(L)' 'TNTNRFPILFILVRRYLAIPATSAAIESVFSISNNIIIKIRNRLNPNLVSKIILLKSWMKDFKELENEYFKENNLD' A
#
# COMPACT_ATOMS: atom_id res chain seq x y z
N THR A 1 20.00 -4.37 -14.32
CA THR A 1 19.91 -4.18 -12.84
C THR A 1 21.20 -4.65 -12.20
N ASN A 2 21.72 -3.97 -11.16
CA ASN A 2 22.97 -4.36 -10.48
C ASN A 2 22.85 -5.63 -9.60
N THR A 3 21.74 -6.37 -9.74
CA THR A 3 21.40 -7.60 -8.99
C THR A 3 22.48 -8.67 -9.11
N ASN A 4 22.95 -8.95 -10.33
CA ASN A 4 23.93 -10.02 -10.56
C ASN A 4 25.36 -9.60 -10.19
N ARG A 5 25.64 -8.30 -10.17
CA ARG A 5 26.97 -7.75 -9.86
C ARG A 5 27.20 -7.63 -8.35
N PHE A 6 26.15 -7.34 -7.58
CA PHE A 6 26.21 -7.21 -6.13
C PHE A 6 24.98 -7.87 -5.47
N PRO A 7 24.89 -9.21 -5.47
CA PRO A 7 23.68 -9.91 -5.01
C PRO A 7 23.34 -9.62 -3.55
N ILE A 8 24.35 -9.58 -2.67
CA ILE A 8 24.18 -9.34 -1.23
C ILE A 8 23.77 -7.88 -0.97
N LEU A 9 24.46 -6.92 -1.60
CA LEU A 9 24.15 -5.50 -1.46
C LEU A 9 22.76 -5.19 -2.01
N PHE A 10 22.38 -5.80 -3.13
CA PHE A 10 21.06 -5.64 -3.70
C PHE A 10 19.95 -6.07 -2.74
N ILE A 11 20.13 -7.21 -2.06
CA ILE A 11 19.18 -7.69 -1.04
C ILE A 11 19.07 -6.70 0.12
N LEU A 12 20.20 -6.19 0.61
CA LEU A 12 20.22 -5.21 1.70
C LEU A 12 19.51 -3.91 1.29
N VAL A 13 19.90 -3.35 0.14
CA VAL A 13 19.34 -2.11 -0.40
C VAL A 13 17.83 -2.25 -0.59
N ARG A 14 17.37 -3.35 -1.18
CA ARG A 14 15.93 -3.61 -1.35
C ARG A 14 15.19 -3.66 -0.02
N ARG A 15 15.81 -4.22 1.03
CA ARG A 15 15.16 -4.33 2.34
C ARG A 15 15.13 -3.01 3.10
N TYR A 16 16.21 -2.24 3.05
CA TYR A 16 16.32 -0.97 3.78
C TYR A 16 15.68 0.21 3.06
N LEU A 17 15.80 0.31 1.73
CA LEU A 17 15.18 1.39 0.97
C LEU A 17 13.68 1.19 0.75
N ALA A 18 13.14 -0.01 0.95
CA ALA A 18 11.70 -0.25 0.95
C ALA A 18 11.00 0.34 2.19
N ILE A 19 11.76 0.72 3.23
CA ILE A 19 11.20 1.36 4.41
C ILE A 19 10.91 2.83 4.03
N PRO A 20 9.66 3.30 4.16
CA PRO A 20 9.36 4.70 3.90
C PRO A 20 10.09 5.58 4.90
N ALA A 21 10.70 6.67 4.42
CA ALA A 21 11.42 7.62 5.26
C ALA A 21 10.50 8.41 6.22
N THR A 22 9.18 8.41 5.97
CA THR A 22 8.19 9.19 6.71
C THR A 22 6.99 8.36 7.14
N SER A 23 6.35 8.76 8.23
CA SER A 23 5.08 8.18 8.72
C SER A 23 3.85 8.57 7.89
N ALA A 24 4.00 9.50 6.94
CA ALA A 24 2.90 10.06 6.17
C ALA A 24 2.03 9.00 5.46
N ALA A 25 2.64 7.91 4.99
CA ALA A 25 1.89 6.81 4.38
C ALA A 25 0.95 6.13 5.38
N ILE A 26 1.43 5.92 6.62
CA ILE A 26 0.66 5.30 7.70
C ILE A 26 -0.44 6.26 8.19
N GLU A 27 -0.12 7.56 8.32
CA GLU A 27 -1.09 8.60 8.71
C GLU A 27 -2.23 8.72 7.70
N SER A 28 -1.92 8.63 6.40
CA SER A 28 -2.92 8.61 5.34
C SER A 28 -3.87 7.41 5.47
N VAL A 29 -3.31 6.21 5.69
CA VAL A 29 -4.11 5.00 5.94
C VAL A 29 -4.96 5.14 7.20
N PHE A 30 -4.41 5.71 8.27
CA PHE A 30 -5.13 5.91 9.53
C PHE A 30 -6.29 6.91 9.37
N SER A 31 -6.05 8.02 8.66
CA SER A 31 -7.09 9.00 8.31
C SER A 31 -8.25 8.35 7.53
N ILE A 32 -7.94 7.52 6.53
CA ILE A 32 -8.96 6.76 5.77
C ILE A 32 -9.68 5.76 6.67
N SER A 33 -8.97 5.11 7.60
CA SER A 33 -9.52 4.12 8.53
C SER A 33 -10.49 4.73 9.54
N ASN A 34 -10.39 6.03 9.82
CA ASN A 34 -11.33 6.74 10.69
C ASN A 34 -12.77 6.74 10.12
N ASN A 35 -12.93 6.56 8.81
CA ASN A 35 -14.24 6.36 8.18
C ASN A 35 -14.82 4.95 8.40
N ILE A 36 -13.96 3.97 8.72
CA ILE A 36 -14.34 2.58 9.00
C ILE A 36 -14.66 2.44 10.50
N ILE A 37 -13.79 2.98 11.35
CA ILE A 37 -13.92 2.95 12.81
C ILE A 37 -14.57 4.27 13.27
N ILE A 38 -15.87 4.39 13.04
CA ILE A 38 -16.64 5.54 13.54
C ILE A 38 -17.18 5.27 14.95
N LYS A 39 -17.41 6.34 15.74
CA LYS A 39 -17.89 6.26 17.14
C LYS A 39 -19.17 5.42 17.32
N ILE A 40 -20.03 5.38 16.30
CA ILE A 40 -21.27 4.59 16.26
C ILE A 40 -21.09 3.12 15.81
N ARG A 41 -19.96 2.78 15.18
CA ARG A 41 -19.60 1.41 14.69
C ARG A 41 -18.45 0.82 15.51
N ASN A 42 -18.47 1.01 16.81
CA ASN A 42 -17.42 0.56 17.74
C ASN A 42 -17.48 -0.95 18.09
N ARG A 43 -18.49 -1.69 17.61
CA ARG A 43 -18.65 -3.14 17.86
C ARG A 43 -17.99 -4.04 16.81
N LEU A 44 -17.19 -3.48 15.92
CA LEU A 44 -16.45 -4.25 14.91
C LEU A 44 -15.28 -4.99 15.58
N ASN A 45 -15.07 -6.25 15.22
CA ASN A 45 -13.91 -7.00 15.66
C ASN A 45 -12.63 -6.32 15.11
N PRO A 46 -11.62 -6.01 15.94
CA PRO A 46 -10.38 -5.38 15.49
C PRO A 46 -9.70 -6.11 14.33
N ASN A 47 -9.72 -7.45 14.33
CA ASN A 47 -9.16 -8.27 13.26
C ASN A 47 -9.92 -8.07 11.93
N LEU A 48 -11.24 -7.92 11.99
CA LEU A 48 -12.06 -7.63 10.81
C LEU A 48 -11.74 -6.25 10.24
N VAL A 49 -11.56 -5.26 11.12
CA VAL A 49 -11.18 -3.90 10.72
C VAL A 49 -9.85 -3.89 9.98
N SER A 50 -8.83 -4.59 10.48
CA SER A 50 -7.54 -4.73 9.78
C SER A 50 -7.69 -5.34 8.39
N LYS A 51 -8.52 -6.38 8.24
CA LYS A 51 -8.79 -7.01 6.93
C LYS A 51 -9.49 -6.06 5.96
N ILE A 52 -10.44 -5.25 6.45
CA ILE A 52 -11.14 -4.25 5.61
C ILE A 52 -10.17 -3.17 5.14
N ILE A 53 -9.31 -2.66 6.02
CA ILE A 53 -8.28 -1.66 5.68
C ILE A 53 -7.34 -2.24 4.62
N LEU A 54 -6.88 -3.48 4.80
CA LEU A 54 -6.00 -4.16 3.84
C LEU A 54 -6.65 -4.32 2.47
N LEU A 55 -7.89 -4.84 2.44
CA LEU A 55 -8.64 -5.03 1.20
C LEU A 55 -8.84 -3.70 0.45
N LYS A 56 -9.13 -2.62 1.19
CA LYS A 56 -9.30 -1.29 0.62
C LYS A 56 -7.99 -0.73 0.05
N SER A 57 -6.85 -0.99 0.69
CA SER A 57 -5.53 -0.62 0.18
C SER A 57 -5.23 -1.35 -1.13
N TRP A 58 -5.35 -2.68 -1.13
CA TRP A 58 -5.06 -3.47 -2.34
C TRP A 58 -5.97 -3.09 -3.51
N MET A 59 -7.25 -2.86 -3.26
CA MET A 59 -8.18 -2.45 -4.31
C MET A 59 -7.81 -1.09 -4.92
N LYS A 60 -7.19 -0.19 -4.14
CA LYS A 60 -6.64 1.06 -4.66
C LYS A 60 -5.44 0.79 -5.56
N ASP A 61 -4.49 -0.01 -5.08
CA ASP A 61 -3.27 -0.35 -5.84
C ASP A 61 -3.60 -1.03 -7.18
N PHE A 62 -4.57 -1.98 -7.18
CA PHE A 62 -5.04 -2.64 -8.40
C PHE A 62 -5.68 -1.67 -9.39
N LYS A 63 -6.48 -0.71 -8.92
CA LYS A 63 -7.08 0.31 -9.80
C LYS A 63 -6.05 1.24 -10.40
N GLU A 64 -5.02 1.61 -9.65
CA GLU A 64 -3.93 2.45 -10.15
C GLU A 64 -3.16 1.71 -11.26
N LEU A 65 -2.83 0.44 -11.05
CA LEU A 65 -2.19 -0.41 -12.06
C LEU A 65 -3.06 -0.59 -13.31
N GLU A 66 -4.36 -0.82 -13.13
CA GLU A 66 -5.31 -0.94 -14.23
C GLU A 66 -5.38 0.37 -15.05
N ASN A 67 -5.41 1.53 -14.38
CA ASN A 67 -5.40 2.83 -15.04
C ASN A 67 -4.09 3.12 -15.78
N GLU A 68 -2.93 2.75 -15.22
CA GLU A 68 -1.63 2.87 -15.88
C GLU A 68 -1.56 1.99 -17.13
N TYR A 69 -2.01 0.74 -17.02
CA TYR A 69 -2.11 -0.18 -18.15
C TYR A 69 -3.04 0.36 -19.24
N PHE A 70 -4.23 0.86 -18.89
CA PHE A 70 -5.14 1.46 -19.87
C PHE A 70 -4.56 2.73 -20.51
N LYS A 71 -3.76 3.53 -19.80
CA LYS A 71 -3.08 4.69 -20.39
C LYS A 71 -1.98 4.28 -21.36
N GLU A 72 -1.13 3.33 -21.00
CA GLU A 72 -0.04 2.86 -21.88
C GLU A 72 -0.57 2.16 -23.15
N ASN A 73 -1.71 1.48 -23.06
CA ASN A 73 -2.29 0.72 -24.18
C ASN A 73 -3.37 1.46 -24.97
N ASN A 74 -3.78 2.67 -24.56
CA ASN A 74 -4.66 3.56 -25.33
C ASN A 74 -3.98 4.91 -25.65
N LEU A 75 -2.64 4.94 -25.63
CA LEU A 75 -1.83 5.98 -26.26
C LEU A 75 -1.65 5.62 -27.74
N ASP A 76 -2.76 5.68 -28.48
CA ASP A 76 -2.82 6.05 -29.90
C ASP A 76 -3.54 7.41 -30.00
#